data_AF-A0A956GAM9-F1
#
_entry.id   AF-A0A956GAM9-F1
#
_cell.length_a   1.000
_cell.length_b   1.000
_cell.length_c   1.000
_cell.angle_alpha   90.00
_cell.angle_beta   90.00
_cell.angle_gamma   90.00
#
_symmetry.space_group_name_H-M   'P 1'
#
loop_
_entity.id
_entity.type
_entity.pdbx_description
1 polymer ?
#
loop_
_entity_poly.entity_id
_entity_poly.type
_entity_poly.pdbx_seq_one_letter_code
_entity_poly.pdbx_strand_id
1 'polypeptide(L)'
;MSRLRFLGVPLALALLALGCAGTAPTRDGGDGALGDGDLSVDTFKDPRDVDGDGDGYTPNQGDCDDTDNKINPAGVEICGDNIDQNCDGSDLVCSNLDQDGDGYSPNQGDCDDNNKDVNPGATEVPYNMIDDDCNTQTPDDDLDGDGFSKLGGGDCNDNDNTIFPGATETPYDGIDQDCSGKDLVDFDKDGYDAVQAGGTDCDDMNANINPGAAEIPFDTTDQNCDGKDIVDNGAFVVRSAPNLYDPVRSAAVSTSSALVAWREYDSTNQIYYIRAQRITATAKSGSVYTVHSQPTTSGTIYGYLALASDASGYLVAFAVREGTASPYSYKVYGRRLTSTGSPNGGLITLRSSTTTSQRDIGAAYAGSRYAVSFVESGTMADVVYVQMVTASTGALYGGIRTVTDGAQNDNYSEIASSGSSFLVVFRRLATDYDIYGRVMTTSGTMSGNPFAISSATGHQYQPHAIYGGSSYLVVWDDYRSSNYDVYGQRVTGSGTLSGANFAISTVASSQYRPRVTYCGSRWVVAWRDSRHSSTTIYGQTVNSSGALEGSQAFNNRIIYATTATQSLPDVICAGQTATAVIRNDISGADEIVGVPFTP
;
A
#
# COMPACT_ATOMS: atom_id res chain seq x y z
N MET A 1 -46.73 -36.95 -26.49
CA MET A 1 -46.08 -36.55 -27.75
C MET A 1 -45.27 -35.30 -27.43
N SER A 2 -43.98 -35.13 -27.72
CA SER A 2 -42.87 -36.07 -28.02
C SER A 2 -41.54 -35.35 -27.66
N ARG A 3 -40.84 -35.76 -26.60
CA ARG A 3 -39.54 -36.48 -26.63
C ARG A 3 -38.53 -36.08 -27.73
N LEU A 4 -37.47 -35.38 -27.30
CA LEU A 4 -36.01 -35.69 -27.34
C LEU A 4 -35.37 -34.78 -26.25
N ARG A 5 -34.24 -34.99 -25.55
CA ARG A 5 -33.12 -35.98 -25.47
C ARG A 5 -32.03 -35.98 -26.56
N PHE A 6 -30.79 -35.72 -26.13
CA PHE A 6 -29.55 -36.42 -26.53
C PHE A 6 -28.64 -36.61 -25.31
N LEU A 7 -27.62 -37.48 -25.39
CA LEU A 7 -26.65 -37.82 -24.33
C LEU A 7 -25.21 -37.75 -24.88
N GLY A 8 -24.22 -37.57 -23.99
CA GLY A 8 -22.79 -37.78 -24.28
C GLY A 8 -21.94 -37.73 -22.99
N VAL A 9 -21.17 -38.78 -22.69
CA VAL A 9 -20.35 -39.00 -21.46
C VAL A 9 -19.17 -39.94 -21.80
N PRO A 10 -17.91 -39.62 -21.45
CA PRO A 10 -17.11 -40.35 -20.42
C PRO A 10 -16.26 -39.40 -19.52
N LEU A 11 -15.62 -39.72 -18.37
CA LEU A 11 -15.05 -40.93 -17.70
C LEU A 11 -13.62 -41.29 -18.18
N ALA A 12 -12.53 -41.51 -17.41
CA ALA A 12 -12.16 -41.52 -15.97
C ALA A 12 -10.86 -40.68 -15.78
N LEU A 13 -10.26 -40.33 -14.62
CA LEU A 13 -10.24 -40.80 -13.20
C LEU A 13 -9.23 -41.93 -12.83
N ALA A 14 -7.93 -41.65 -12.94
CA ALA A 14 -6.80 -42.25 -12.17
C ALA A 14 -5.55 -41.31 -12.27
N LEU A 15 -4.55 -41.16 -11.38
CA LEU A 15 -4.26 -41.52 -9.97
C LEU A 15 -2.98 -42.40 -9.75
N LEU A 16 -2.08 -41.91 -8.86
CA LEU A 16 -0.91 -42.54 -8.19
C LEU A 16 0.40 -42.89 -8.97
N ALA A 17 1.41 -42.03 -8.74
CA ALA A 17 2.72 -42.33 -8.10
C ALA A 17 3.95 -42.90 -8.86
N LEU A 18 5.06 -42.13 -8.71
CA LEU A 18 6.50 -42.49 -8.62
C LEU A 18 7.20 -43.32 -9.72
N GLY A 19 8.23 -42.72 -10.32
CA GLY A 19 9.33 -43.38 -11.03
C GLY A 19 10.35 -42.34 -11.54
N CYS A 20 11.65 -42.59 -11.40
CA CYS A 20 12.72 -41.64 -11.77
C CYS A 20 13.79 -42.32 -12.64
N ALA A 21 14.18 -41.69 -13.75
CA ALA A 21 15.52 -41.69 -14.39
C ALA A 21 15.43 -41.26 -15.88
N GLY A 22 16.53 -40.73 -16.44
CA GLY A 22 16.87 -40.96 -17.86
C GLY A 22 16.96 -39.74 -18.79
N THR A 23 18.18 -39.21 -18.92
CA THR A 23 18.87 -38.81 -20.18
C THR A 23 18.16 -37.98 -21.27
N ALA A 24 18.76 -36.81 -21.52
CA ALA A 24 19.06 -36.19 -22.84
C ALA A 24 17.92 -35.96 -23.88
N PRO A 25 17.64 -34.69 -24.28
CA PRO A 25 16.81 -34.40 -25.44
C PRO A 25 17.52 -34.71 -26.77
N THR A 26 16.72 -34.93 -27.82
CA THR A 26 17.18 -35.32 -29.17
C THR A 26 17.60 -34.14 -30.04
N ARG A 27 18.48 -34.41 -31.02
CA ARG A 27 18.72 -33.51 -32.16
C ARG A 27 17.41 -33.19 -32.90
N ASP A 28 17.26 -31.95 -33.35
CA ASP A 28 16.45 -31.62 -34.52
C ASP A 28 17.32 -31.71 -35.79
N GLY A 29 16.71 -31.74 -36.98
CA GLY A 29 17.38 -32.05 -38.24
C GLY A 29 17.02 -31.14 -39.42
N GLY A 30 18.06 -30.60 -40.05
CA GLY A 30 18.03 -29.85 -41.29
C GLY A 30 19.44 -29.28 -41.51
N ASP A 31 20.12 -29.51 -42.62
CA ASP A 31 19.65 -29.93 -43.95
C ASP A 31 20.19 -31.31 -44.40
N GLY A 32 20.14 -31.58 -45.70
CA GLY A 32 20.73 -32.76 -46.30
C GLY A 32 20.45 -32.90 -47.79
N ALA A 33 21.50 -32.80 -48.62
CA ALA A 33 21.47 -33.19 -50.02
C ALA A 33 22.87 -33.57 -50.55
N LEU A 34 23.10 -34.89 -50.67
CA LEU A 34 23.95 -35.58 -51.67
C LEU A 34 25.38 -35.02 -51.89
N GLY A 35 26.47 -35.75 -51.60
CA GLY A 35 26.68 -37.19 -51.75
C GLY A 35 27.44 -37.45 -53.05
N ASP A 36 28.70 -37.84 -52.97
CA ASP A 36 29.11 -39.25 -52.87
C ASP A 36 30.08 -39.52 -51.72
N GLY A 37 30.46 -40.79 -51.53
CA GLY A 37 31.30 -41.21 -50.40
C GLY A 37 32.40 -42.16 -50.83
N ASP A 38 33.60 -41.94 -50.28
CA ASP A 38 34.61 -42.97 -50.09
C ASP A 38 34.80 -43.23 -48.59
N LEU A 39 35.38 -44.39 -48.25
CA LEU A 39 35.30 -45.01 -46.93
C LEU A 39 36.72 -45.38 -46.46
N SER A 40 37.46 -44.37 -45.99
CA SER A 40 38.77 -44.54 -45.35
C SER A 40 38.73 -44.06 -43.91
N VAL A 41 39.11 -44.93 -42.99
CA VAL A 41 39.30 -44.59 -41.57
C VAL A 41 40.65 -43.91 -41.42
N ASP A 42 40.66 -42.66 -40.99
CA ASP A 42 41.62 -42.22 -39.98
C ASP A 42 40.99 -41.22 -39.02
N THR A 43 41.28 -41.38 -37.73
CA THR A 43 40.96 -40.41 -36.65
C THR A 43 42.13 -40.26 -35.70
N PHE A 44 43.36 -40.47 -36.18
CA PHE A 44 44.48 -39.63 -35.79
C PHE A 44 44.50 -38.44 -36.76
N LYS A 45 44.33 -37.21 -36.22
CA LYS A 45 45.13 -36.11 -36.78
C LYS A 45 46.58 -36.50 -36.55
N ASP A 46 47.44 -36.29 -37.55
CA ASP A 46 48.87 -36.29 -37.28
C ASP A 46 49.14 -35.17 -36.25
N PRO A 47 49.95 -35.37 -35.21
CA PRO A 47 50.33 -34.28 -34.32
C PRO A 47 50.89 -33.07 -35.09
N ARG A 48 51.51 -33.32 -36.26
CA ARG A 48 52.06 -32.29 -37.14
C ARG A 48 51.01 -31.54 -37.98
N ASP A 49 49.73 -31.94 -37.89
CA ASP A 49 48.55 -31.22 -38.42
C ASP A 49 47.71 -30.62 -37.27
N VAL A 50 48.32 -30.47 -36.08
CA VAL A 50 47.81 -29.73 -34.93
C VAL A 50 48.72 -28.52 -34.71
N ASP A 51 48.11 -27.45 -34.23
CA ASP A 51 48.73 -26.21 -33.79
C ASP A 51 48.76 -26.31 -32.25
N GLY A 52 49.96 -26.43 -31.67
CA GLY A 52 50.19 -26.84 -30.28
C GLY A 52 50.17 -25.69 -29.28
N ASP A 53 50.57 -24.49 -29.69
CA ASP A 53 50.68 -23.29 -28.85
C ASP A 53 49.73 -22.15 -29.24
N GLY A 54 49.14 -22.18 -30.45
CA GLY A 54 48.08 -21.28 -30.91
C GLY A 54 48.51 -20.19 -31.89
N ASP A 55 49.69 -20.26 -32.50
CA ASP A 55 50.22 -19.21 -33.40
C ASP A 55 49.64 -19.22 -34.83
N GLY A 56 48.97 -20.30 -35.24
CA GLY A 56 48.38 -20.48 -36.57
C GLY A 56 49.25 -21.24 -37.60
N TYR A 57 50.46 -21.66 -37.21
CA TYR A 57 51.31 -22.61 -37.91
C TYR A 57 51.13 -24.03 -37.33
N THR A 58 51.88 -24.99 -37.87
CA THR A 58 51.94 -26.39 -37.46
C THR A 58 53.28 -26.98 -37.93
N PRO A 59 53.73 -28.14 -37.40
CA PRO A 59 54.98 -28.75 -37.84
C PRO A 59 55.01 -29.19 -39.31
N ASN A 60 53.84 -29.40 -39.95
CA ASN A 60 53.77 -29.64 -41.40
C ASN A 60 53.69 -28.34 -42.23
N GLN A 61 53.41 -27.18 -41.62
CA GLN A 61 53.48 -25.85 -42.25
C GLN A 61 54.85 -25.19 -42.14
N GLY A 62 55.71 -25.67 -41.24
CA GLY A 62 57.13 -25.28 -41.15
C GLY A 62 57.59 -24.82 -39.78
N ASP A 63 56.71 -24.83 -38.77
CA ASP A 63 57.14 -24.55 -37.39
C ASP A 63 58.11 -25.64 -36.89
N CYS A 64 59.03 -25.23 -36.00
CA CYS A 64 60.12 -26.03 -35.51
C CYS A 64 60.13 -26.23 -33.98
N ASP A 65 59.24 -25.59 -33.21
CA ASP A 65 58.91 -25.92 -31.82
C ASP A 65 57.45 -25.55 -31.47
N ASP A 66 56.54 -26.45 -31.86
CA ASP A 66 55.07 -26.58 -31.60
C ASP A 66 54.66 -26.58 -30.11
N THR A 67 55.43 -25.88 -29.28
CA THR A 67 55.23 -25.61 -27.86
C THR A 67 55.61 -24.19 -27.42
N ASP A 68 56.16 -23.34 -28.29
CA ASP A 68 56.52 -21.94 -28.04
C ASP A 68 56.14 -21.05 -29.25
N ASN A 69 55.07 -20.26 -29.09
CA ASN A 69 54.43 -19.44 -30.14
C ASN A 69 55.29 -18.29 -30.72
N LYS A 70 56.58 -18.29 -30.43
CA LYS A 70 57.60 -17.38 -30.97
C LYS A 70 58.55 -18.05 -31.98
N ILE A 71 58.48 -19.37 -32.14
CA ILE A 71 59.45 -20.18 -32.91
C ILE A 71 58.74 -20.82 -34.13
N ASN A 72 58.53 -20.02 -35.18
CA ASN A 72 57.69 -20.39 -36.32
C ASN A 72 58.09 -19.66 -37.63
N PRO A 73 57.53 -20.01 -38.81
CA PRO A 73 57.88 -19.42 -40.11
C PRO A 73 57.63 -17.91 -40.29
N ALA A 74 57.11 -17.21 -39.29
CA ALA A 74 56.98 -15.76 -39.21
C ALA A 74 57.56 -15.15 -37.92
N GLY A 75 58.27 -15.95 -37.11
CA GLY A 75 58.97 -15.50 -35.91
C GLY A 75 60.06 -14.47 -36.22
N VAL A 76 60.33 -13.61 -35.24
CA VAL A 76 61.37 -12.57 -35.34
C VAL A 76 62.65 -13.12 -34.73
N GLU A 77 63.70 -13.16 -35.54
CA GLU A 77 65.03 -13.68 -35.15
C GLU A 77 65.66 -12.88 -34.00
N ILE A 78 66.02 -13.56 -32.92
CA ILE A 78 66.79 -13.01 -31.80
C ILE A 78 68.25 -13.43 -31.99
N CYS A 79 69.00 -12.55 -32.67
CA CYS A 79 70.32 -12.90 -33.19
C CYS A 79 71.27 -13.52 -32.13
N GLY A 80 71.95 -14.60 -32.51
CA GLY A 80 73.06 -15.21 -31.78
C GLY A 80 72.72 -15.90 -30.46
N ASP A 81 71.43 -16.08 -30.12
CA ASP A 81 71.01 -16.83 -28.94
C ASP A 81 71.11 -18.37 -29.12
N ASN A 82 71.34 -18.83 -30.36
CA ASN A 82 71.42 -20.23 -30.82
C ASN A 82 70.06 -20.95 -30.93
N ILE A 83 68.97 -20.18 -31.04
CA ILE A 83 67.62 -20.61 -31.44
C ILE A 83 67.37 -20.08 -32.87
N ASP A 84 66.52 -20.78 -33.63
CA ASP A 84 66.16 -20.53 -35.03
C ASP A 84 64.68 -20.12 -35.01
N GLN A 85 64.38 -18.87 -34.63
CA GLN A 85 63.01 -18.44 -34.30
C GLN A 85 62.13 -18.30 -35.55
N ASN A 86 62.72 -18.09 -36.73
CA ASN A 86 62.03 -18.03 -38.02
C ASN A 86 61.93 -19.38 -38.75
N CYS A 87 62.56 -20.43 -38.20
CA CYS A 87 62.65 -21.79 -38.75
C CYS A 87 63.25 -21.87 -40.19
N ASP A 88 64.09 -20.94 -40.63
CA ASP A 88 64.75 -20.96 -41.95
C ASP A 88 65.92 -21.96 -42.04
N GLY A 89 66.38 -22.44 -40.88
CA GLY A 89 67.49 -23.38 -40.73
C GLY A 89 68.78 -22.72 -40.21
N SER A 90 68.72 -21.46 -39.76
CA SER A 90 69.87 -20.73 -39.23
C SER A 90 69.51 -19.52 -38.35
N ASP A 91 69.84 -19.60 -37.06
CA ASP A 91 70.09 -18.47 -36.14
C ASP A 91 70.81 -17.32 -36.89
N LEU A 92 70.16 -16.16 -36.91
CA LEU A 92 70.66 -14.92 -37.47
C LEU A 92 71.97 -14.50 -36.80
N VAL A 93 73.09 -14.69 -37.51
CA VAL A 93 74.42 -14.34 -36.99
C VAL A 93 74.52 -12.82 -36.76
N CYS A 94 74.48 -12.39 -35.49
CA CYS A 94 74.52 -10.98 -35.09
C CYS A 94 75.61 -10.17 -35.80
N SER A 95 75.22 -9.03 -36.33
CA SER A 95 76.14 -7.91 -36.54
C SER A 95 76.54 -7.32 -35.18
N ASN A 96 77.80 -6.89 -35.04
CA ASN A 96 78.25 -6.07 -33.90
C ASN A 96 78.35 -4.59 -34.37
N LEU A 97 77.39 -4.17 -35.19
CA LEU A 97 77.34 -2.86 -35.83
C LEU A 97 75.98 -2.25 -35.51
N ASP A 98 75.97 -1.44 -34.46
CA ASP A 98 75.14 -0.24 -34.32
C ASP A 98 74.99 0.43 -35.70
N GLN A 99 73.82 0.29 -36.33
CA GLN A 99 73.59 0.67 -37.73
C GLN A 99 72.97 2.05 -37.90
N ASP A 100 72.23 2.57 -36.90
CA ASP A 100 71.69 3.93 -36.91
C ASP A 100 72.52 4.95 -36.10
N GLY A 101 73.34 4.50 -35.16
CA GLY A 101 74.30 5.30 -34.40
C GLY A 101 73.88 5.72 -32.99
N ASP A 102 72.90 5.07 -32.35
CA ASP A 102 72.44 5.44 -31.01
C ASP A 102 73.32 4.92 -29.85
N GLY A 103 74.07 3.84 -30.08
CA GLY A 103 75.00 3.22 -29.14
C GLY A 103 74.59 1.84 -28.59
N TYR A 104 73.37 1.38 -28.88
CA TYR A 104 72.95 -0.02 -28.74
C TYR A 104 73.23 -0.79 -30.04
N SER A 105 72.68 -1.99 -30.16
CA SER A 105 72.72 -2.89 -31.33
C SER A 105 71.93 -4.15 -30.96
N PRO A 106 71.53 -5.02 -31.92
CA PRO A 106 70.62 -6.13 -31.66
C PRO A 106 71.08 -7.05 -30.51
N ASN A 107 72.39 -7.32 -30.42
CA ASN A 107 72.98 -8.13 -29.35
C ASN A 107 73.06 -7.46 -27.96
N GLN A 108 72.59 -6.23 -27.84
CA GLN A 108 72.44 -5.46 -26.59
C GLN A 108 70.96 -5.26 -26.20
N GLY A 109 70.01 -5.81 -26.96
CA GLY A 109 68.57 -5.75 -26.71
C GLY A 109 67.81 -4.72 -27.54
N ASP A 110 68.46 -4.09 -28.52
CA ASP A 110 67.83 -3.23 -29.52
C ASP A 110 66.85 -4.03 -30.40
N CYS A 111 65.65 -3.48 -30.56
CA CYS A 111 64.53 -4.09 -31.29
C CYS A 111 64.25 -3.45 -32.66
N ASP A 112 64.89 -2.33 -33.03
CA ASP A 112 64.96 -1.81 -34.41
C ASP A 112 66.25 -0.99 -34.66
N ASP A 113 67.34 -1.70 -34.97
CA ASP A 113 68.70 -1.24 -35.41
C ASP A 113 68.68 -0.47 -36.77
N ASN A 114 67.59 0.23 -37.05
CA ASN A 114 67.41 1.20 -38.12
C ASN A 114 66.83 2.53 -37.60
N ASN A 115 66.44 2.60 -36.33
CA ASN A 115 65.61 3.65 -35.73
C ASN A 115 66.06 4.03 -34.31
N LYS A 116 67.17 4.77 -34.23
CA LYS A 116 67.80 5.47 -33.09
C LYS A 116 66.94 6.17 -32.01
N ASP A 117 65.62 6.14 -32.08
CA ASP A 117 64.70 6.53 -31.01
C ASP A 117 64.11 5.32 -30.25
N VAL A 118 64.32 4.08 -30.75
CA VAL A 118 63.87 2.78 -30.22
C VAL A 118 65.07 2.01 -29.68
N ASN A 119 65.16 1.76 -28.38
CA ASN A 119 66.24 0.99 -27.74
C ASN A 119 65.99 0.79 -26.22
N PRO A 120 66.65 -0.19 -25.56
CA PRO A 120 66.60 -0.40 -24.09
C PRO A 120 67.03 0.77 -23.18
N GLY A 121 67.45 1.91 -23.75
CA GLY A 121 67.77 3.15 -23.04
C GLY A 121 66.82 4.31 -23.32
N ALA A 122 65.76 4.10 -24.11
CA ALA A 122 64.73 5.07 -24.45
C ALA A 122 63.73 5.26 -23.28
N THR A 123 62.51 5.66 -23.61
CA THR A 123 61.40 5.79 -22.66
C THR A 123 60.12 5.71 -23.48
N GLU A 124 59.26 4.74 -23.17
CA GLU A 124 58.00 4.50 -23.87
C GLU A 124 57.16 5.77 -24.06
N VAL A 125 56.66 5.97 -25.29
CA VAL A 125 55.77 7.08 -25.66
C VAL A 125 54.40 6.53 -26.11
N PRO A 126 53.49 6.25 -25.15
CA PRO A 126 52.22 5.58 -25.43
C PRO A 126 51.36 6.17 -26.56
N TYR A 127 50.67 5.26 -27.24
CA TYR A 127 49.86 5.43 -28.44
C TYR A 127 50.64 5.82 -29.71
N ASN A 128 51.89 5.39 -29.85
CA ASN A 128 52.70 5.60 -31.06
C ASN A 128 52.78 4.36 -31.98
N MET A 129 52.35 3.17 -31.50
CA MET A 129 52.43 1.85 -32.14
C MET A 129 53.85 1.25 -32.27
N ILE A 130 54.76 1.57 -31.34
CA ILE A 130 56.18 1.16 -31.29
C ILE A 130 56.56 0.92 -29.83
N ASP A 131 57.14 -0.26 -29.53
CA ASP A 131 57.84 -0.54 -28.26
C ASP A 131 59.16 0.25 -28.27
N ASP A 132 59.14 1.51 -27.78
CA ASP A 132 60.28 2.43 -27.85
C ASP A 132 61.40 1.97 -26.90
N ASP A 133 61.07 1.50 -25.69
CA ASP A 133 62.08 1.04 -24.71
C ASP A 133 62.42 -0.47 -24.75
N CYS A 134 61.99 -1.16 -25.82
CA CYS A 134 62.21 -2.58 -26.09
C CYS A 134 61.88 -3.48 -24.88
N ASN A 135 60.82 -3.13 -24.16
CA ASN A 135 60.40 -3.75 -22.91
C ASN A 135 58.88 -3.87 -22.82
N THR A 136 58.38 -5.04 -23.23
CA THR A 136 56.99 -5.54 -23.07
C THR A 136 56.33 -5.49 -21.67
N GLN A 137 56.93 -4.81 -20.68
CA GLN A 137 56.32 -4.43 -19.39
C GLN A 137 55.97 -2.92 -19.30
N THR A 138 56.29 -2.14 -20.33
CA THR A 138 55.86 -0.75 -20.55
C THR A 138 54.97 -0.77 -21.80
N PRO A 139 53.63 -0.89 -21.68
CA PRO A 139 52.77 -1.06 -22.84
C PRO A 139 52.48 0.26 -23.56
N ASP A 140 52.49 0.24 -24.91
CA ASP A 140 52.10 1.35 -25.76
C ASP A 140 50.60 1.69 -25.70
N ASP A 141 49.71 0.68 -25.62
CA ASP A 141 48.26 0.87 -25.83
C ASP A 141 47.32 0.44 -24.69
N ASP A 142 47.83 -0.26 -23.65
CA ASP A 142 47.11 -0.68 -22.42
C ASP A 142 47.87 -0.22 -21.17
N LEU A 143 47.57 0.98 -20.66
CA LEU A 143 48.40 1.70 -19.68
C LEU A 143 48.12 1.30 -18.23
N ASP A 144 46.97 0.69 -17.94
CA ASP A 144 46.59 0.25 -16.59
C ASP A 144 46.52 -1.29 -16.40
N GLY A 145 46.66 -2.04 -17.50
CA GLY A 145 47.03 -3.45 -17.53
C GLY A 145 45.87 -4.43 -17.35
N ASP A 146 44.66 -4.08 -17.81
CA ASP A 146 43.49 -4.97 -17.74
C ASP A 146 43.25 -5.83 -18.99
N GLY A 147 43.95 -5.53 -20.09
CA GLY A 147 43.86 -6.23 -21.37
C GLY A 147 42.99 -5.55 -22.44
N PHE A 148 42.45 -4.34 -22.19
CA PHE A 148 41.63 -3.60 -23.15
C PHE A 148 42.25 -2.27 -23.58
N SER A 149 42.99 -2.26 -24.70
CA SER A 149 43.57 -1.02 -25.20
C SER A 149 42.55 0.00 -25.73
N LYS A 150 42.83 1.28 -25.51
CA LYS A 150 42.04 2.40 -26.09
C LYS A 150 42.09 2.44 -27.62
N LEU A 151 43.14 1.88 -28.24
CA LEU A 151 43.35 1.85 -29.69
C LEU A 151 42.94 0.54 -30.38
N GLY A 152 42.18 -0.34 -29.71
CA GLY A 152 41.61 -1.52 -30.38
C GLY A 152 40.75 -2.41 -29.49
N GLY A 153 41.11 -2.55 -28.21
CA GLY A 153 40.32 -3.26 -27.20
C GLY A 153 38.94 -2.61 -26.95
N GLY A 154 38.86 -1.28 -27.06
CA GLY A 154 37.60 -0.52 -26.96
C GLY A 154 37.40 0.20 -25.62
N ASP A 155 38.46 0.32 -24.82
CA ASP A 155 38.46 1.09 -23.57
C ASP A 155 38.00 2.55 -23.73
N CYS A 156 37.39 3.06 -22.65
CA CYS A 156 36.99 4.44 -22.47
C CYS A 156 37.81 5.23 -21.41
N ASN A 157 38.52 4.59 -20.46
CA ASN A 157 39.36 5.24 -19.44
C ASN A 157 40.64 4.46 -19.01
N ASP A 158 41.53 4.18 -19.98
CA ASP A 158 42.95 3.70 -19.96
C ASP A 158 43.94 4.32 -18.93
N ASN A 159 43.50 4.49 -17.70
CA ASN A 159 44.18 5.01 -16.51
C ASN A 159 43.55 4.40 -15.21
N ASP A 160 42.57 3.49 -15.33
CA ASP A 160 41.74 2.94 -14.26
C ASP A 160 41.15 1.57 -14.68
N ASN A 161 41.88 0.48 -14.38
CA ASN A 161 41.53 -0.94 -14.61
C ASN A 161 40.24 -1.46 -13.92
N THR A 162 39.30 -0.56 -13.62
CA THR A 162 37.93 -0.86 -13.22
C THR A 162 36.89 -0.40 -14.25
N ILE A 163 37.33 0.28 -15.33
CA ILE A 163 36.49 0.85 -16.40
C ILE A 163 36.98 0.30 -17.75
N PHE A 164 36.30 -0.70 -18.29
CA PHE A 164 36.68 -1.39 -19.53
C PHE A 164 35.48 -2.14 -20.15
N PRO A 165 35.55 -2.55 -21.44
CA PRO A 165 34.47 -3.28 -22.12
C PRO A 165 33.99 -4.54 -21.39
N GLY A 166 32.83 -4.44 -20.74
CA GLY A 166 32.25 -5.54 -19.95
C GLY A 166 32.70 -5.61 -18.48
N ALA A 167 33.22 -4.52 -17.92
CA ALA A 167 33.37 -4.34 -16.47
C ALA A 167 32.00 -4.42 -15.73
N THR A 168 32.02 -4.34 -14.40
CA THR A 168 30.79 -4.38 -13.59
C THR A 168 30.32 -2.97 -13.23
N GLU A 169 29.25 -2.55 -13.87
CA GLU A 169 28.55 -1.28 -13.62
C GLU A 169 28.24 -1.03 -12.12
N THR A 170 28.42 0.23 -11.70
CA THR A 170 28.02 0.77 -10.39
C THR A 170 26.88 1.77 -10.60
N PRO A 171 25.61 1.35 -10.43
CA PRO A 171 24.45 2.14 -10.86
C PRO A 171 24.38 3.56 -10.29
N TYR A 172 24.06 4.51 -11.17
CA TYR A 172 23.73 5.90 -10.87
C TYR A 172 24.86 6.73 -10.22
N ASP A 173 26.13 6.36 -10.43
CA ASP A 173 27.28 7.16 -10.01
C ASP A 173 27.77 8.17 -11.08
N GLY A 174 27.26 8.05 -12.31
CA GLY A 174 27.57 8.91 -13.45
C GLY A 174 28.78 8.49 -14.28
N ILE A 175 29.34 7.30 -14.03
CA ILE A 175 30.44 6.70 -14.79
C ILE A 175 29.89 5.54 -15.63
N ASP A 176 30.44 5.38 -16.83
CA ASP A 176 30.15 4.30 -17.79
C ASP A 176 31.30 3.27 -17.63
N GLN A 177 31.18 2.35 -16.68
CA GLN A 177 32.28 1.43 -16.35
C GLN A 177 32.44 0.33 -17.41
N ASP A 178 31.34 -0.19 -17.97
CA ASP A 178 31.38 -1.24 -19.00
C ASP A 178 31.66 -0.72 -20.42
N CYS A 179 31.92 0.59 -20.56
CA CYS A 179 32.12 1.34 -21.80
C CYS A 179 31.01 1.16 -22.86
N SER A 180 29.77 0.80 -22.46
CA SER A 180 28.64 0.68 -23.38
C SER A 180 28.10 2.04 -23.87
N GLY A 181 28.60 3.15 -23.32
CA GLY A 181 28.26 4.52 -23.67
C GLY A 181 27.25 5.17 -22.72
N LYS A 182 26.94 4.53 -21.57
CA LYS A 182 26.04 5.05 -20.53
C LYS A 182 26.00 4.18 -19.25
N ASP A 183 26.13 4.85 -18.10
CA ASP A 183 25.77 4.39 -16.74
C ASP A 183 24.47 3.53 -16.72
N LEU A 184 24.47 2.46 -15.93
CA LEU A 184 23.34 1.58 -15.64
C LEU A 184 22.22 2.27 -14.85
N VAL A 185 21.40 3.03 -15.59
CA VAL A 185 20.23 3.78 -15.08
C VAL A 185 18.93 2.97 -14.92
N ASP A 186 18.92 1.68 -15.28
CA ASP A 186 17.81 0.72 -15.19
C ASP A 186 18.38 -0.61 -14.70
N PHE A 187 18.30 -0.86 -13.39
CA PHE A 187 19.01 -1.94 -12.71
C PHE A 187 18.23 -3.27 -12.72
N ASP A 188 16.90 -3.23 -12.57
CA ASP A 188 16.07 -4.44 -12.55
C ASP A 188 15.54 -4.89 -13.93
N LYS A 189 15.61 -4.01 -14.94
CA LYS A 189 15.47 -4.28 -16.38
C LYS A 189 14.03 -4.46 -16.85
N ASP A 190 13.12 -3.67 -16.29
CA ASP A 190 11.76 -3.52 -16.81
C ASP A 190 11.62 -2.47 -17.93
N GLY A 191 12.62 -1.59 -18.10
CA GLY A 191 12.69 -0.58 -19.16
C GLY A 191 12.28 0.84 -18.75
N TYR A 192 12.23 1.16 -17.46
CA TYR A 192 12.11 2.53 -16.94
C TYR A 192 13.38 2.95 -16.20
N ASP A 193 13.87 4.19 -16.43
CA ASP A 193 15.07 4.69 -15.75
C ASP A 193 14.75 5.15 -14.30
N ALA A 194 15.69 4.93 -13.38
CA ALA A 194 15.62 5.29 -11.96
C ALA A 194 15.35 6.79 -11.71
N VAL A 195 14.50 7.13 -10.74
CA VAL A 195 14.37 8.52 -10.24
C VAL A 195 15.70 9.10 -9.72
N GLN A 196 16.64 8.27 -9.23
CA GLN A 196 17.98 8.74 -8.85
C GLN A 196 18.81 9.20 -10.07
N ALA A 197 18.66 8.54 -11.22
CA ALA A 197 19.25 8.94 -12.50
C ALA A 197 18.49 10.10 -13.20
N GLY A 198 17.37 10.56 -12.61
CA GLY A 198 16.51 11.59 -13.19
C GLY A 198 15.39 11.05 -14.10
N GLY A 199 15.19 9.72 -14.09
CA GLY A 199 14.10 9.04 -14.75
C GLY A 199 12.78 9.12 -13.99
N THR A 200 12.01 8.03 -14.02
CA THR A 200 10.63 7.99 -13.53
C THR A 200 10.28 6.76 -12.69
N ASP A 201 11.16 5.76 -12.57
CA ASP A 201 10.91 4.65 -11.66
C ASP A 201 11.19 5.01 -10.18
N CYS A 202 10.29 4.56 -9.31
CA CYS A 202 10.26 4.81 -7.88
C CYS A 202 10.76 3.64 -7.02
N ASP A 203 11.02 2.44 -7.56
CA ASP A 203 11.67 1.32 -6.84
C ASP A 203 12.48 0.40 -7.79
N ASP A 204 13.58 0.93 -8.37
CA ASP A 204 14.51 0.35 -9.37
C ASP A 204 15.28 -0.92 -8.91
N MET A 205 14.74 -1.62 -7.92
CA MET A 205 15.15 -2.94 -7.45
C MET A 205 14.03 -3.98 -7.61
N ASN A 206 12.93 -3.62 -8.27
CA ASN A 206 11.67 -4.35 -8.33
C ASN A 206 10.80 -3.98 -9.55
N ALA A 207 11.07 -4.65 -10.68
CA ALA A 207 10.40 -4.69 -12.00
C ALA A 207 8.85 -4.85 -12.07
N ASN A 208 8.15 -4.70 -10.94
CA ASN A 208 6.70 -4.70 -10.79
C ASN A 208 6.17 -3.35 -10.26
N ILE A 209 7.06 -2.40 -9.94
CA ILE A 209 6.79 -1.03 -9.54
C ILE A 209 7.50 -0.17 -10.58
N ASN A 210 6.75 0.53 -11.42
CA ASN A 210 7.25 1.43 -12.48
C ASN A 210 6.05 2.17 -13.12
N PRO A 211 6.26 3.27 -13.87
CA PRO A 211 5.19 4.01 -14.54
C PRO A 211 4.33 3.25 -15.57
N GLY A 212 4.71 2.03 -15.96
CA GLY A 212 3.93 1.12 -16.80
C GLY A 212 3.14 0.07 -16.03
N ALA A 213 3.40 -0.10 -14.73
CA ALA A 213 2.87 -1.17 -13.90
C ALA A 213 1.35 -1.06 -13.69
N ALA A 214 0.73 -2.22 -13.45
CA ALA A 214 -0.69 -2.31 -13.14
C ALA A 214 -0.90 -2.32 -11.62
N GLU A 215 -1.39 -1.19 -11.09
CA GLU A 215 -1.86 -1.02 -9.71
C GLU A 215 -2.48 -2.29 -9.10
N ILE A 216 -1.86 -2.79 -8.03
CA ILE A 216 -2.27 -3.97 -7.26
C ILE A 216 -3.17 -3.47 -6.12
N PRO A 217 -4.50 -3.73 -6.18
CA PRO A 217 -5.38 -3.08 -5.23
C PRO A 217 -5.21 -3.60 -3.81
N PHE A 218 -5.08 -2.66 -2.86
CA PHE A 218 -5.12 -2.90 -1.40
C PHE A 218 -3.83 -3.44 -0.77
N ASP A 219 -2.64 -3.03 -1.24
CA ASP A 219 -1.35 -3.39 -0.64
C ASP A 219 -0.47 -2.23 -0.12
N THR A 220 -0.88 -0.96 -0.29
CA THR A 220 -0.16 0.27 0.12
C THR A 220 1.12 0.60 -0.64
N THR A 221 1.37 -0.06 -1.77
CA THR A 221 2.41 0.33 -2.71
C THR A 221 1.78 1.11 -3.88
N ASP A 222 2.49 2.15 -4.35
CA ASP A 222 2.16 2.97 -5.51
C ASP A 222 2.87 2.33 -6.72
N GLN A 223 2.35 1.22 -7.26
CA GLN A 223 3.08 0.46 -8.29
C GLN A 223 3.28 1.29 -9.55
N ASN A 224 2.32 2.14 -9.91
CA ASN A 224 2.42 2.95 -11.12
C ASN A 224 3.22 4.26 -10.96
N CYS A 225 3.84 4.49 -9.80
CA CYS A 225 4.57 5.70 -9.44
C CYS A 225 3.81 7.04 -9.70
N ASP A 226 2.47 7.03 -9.80
CA ASP A 226 1.68 8.25 -10.05
C ASP A 226 1.40 9.07 -8.78
N GLY A 227 1.87 8.58 -7.63
CA GLY A 227 1.76 9.17 -6.30
C GLY A 227 0.52 8.74 -5.54
N LYS A 228 -0.14 7.64 -5.93
CA LYS A 228 -1.42 7.12 -5.40
C LYS A 228 -1.57 5.62 -5.67
N ASP A 229 -1.50 4.80 -4.61
CA ASP A 229 -2.18 3.49 -4.58
C ASP A 229 -3.68 3.70 -4.96
N ILE A 230 -4.25 2.79 -5.74
CA ILE A 230 -5.67 2.72 -6.08
C ILE A 230 -6.63 2.70 -4.85
N VAL A 231 -6.16 2.55 -3.60
CA VAL A 231 -6.92 2.85 -2.36
C VAL A 231 -7.06 4.35 -2.07
N ASP A 232 -6.08 5.16 -2.46
CA ASP A 232 -6.03 6.62 -2.28
C ASP A 232 -6.75 7.38 -3.41
N ASN A 233 -7.38 6.66 -4.34
CA ASN A 233 -8.10 7.15 -5.51
C ASN A 233 -9.29 8.06 -5.15
N GLY A 234 -8.96 9.34 -4.90
CA GLY A 234 -9.89 10.38 -4.47
C GLY A 234 -9.89 10.66 -2.96
N ALA A 235 -8.97 10.11 -2.17
CA ALA A 235 -8.81 10.46 -0.76
C ALA A 235 -8.52 11.97 -0.59
N PHE A 236 -9.17 12.63 0.37
CA PHE A 236 -9.05 14.08 0.55
C PHE A 236 -8.98 14.50 2.03
N VAL A 237 -7.97 15.30 2.37
CA VAL A 237 -7.84 15.91 3.69
C VAL A 237 -8.97 16.92 3.92
N VAL A 238 -9.91 16.60 4.81
CA VAL A 238 -10.95 17.52 5.29
C VAL A 238 -10.29 18.60 6.15
N ARG A 239 -9.50 18.17 7.14
CA ARG A 239 -8.85 19.03 8.15
C ARG A 239 -7.48 18.46 8.51
N SER A 240 -6.48 19.33 8.59
CA SER A 240 -5.18 19.06 9.20
C SER A 240 -4.98 20.06 10.35
N ALA A 241 -4.53 19.59 11.53
CA ALA A 241 -4.18 20.42 12.71
C ALA A 241 -3.48 19.60 13.82
N PRO A 242 -2.60 20.20 14.64
CA PRO A 242 -1.81 19.49 15.66
C PRO A 242 -2.59 19.03 16.92
N ASN A 243 -3.91 19.21 16.99
CA ASN A 243 -4.73 18.90 18.17
C ASN A 243 -6.15 18.45 17.78
N LEU A 244 -6.30 17.41 16.93
CA LEU A 244 -7.61 16.86 16.57
C LEU A 244 -7.96 15.64 17.44
N TYR A 245 -9.23 15.46 17.80
CA TYR A 245 -9.63 14.42 18.75
C TYR A 245 -10.83 13.59 18.27
N ASP A 246 -10.73 12.27 18.42
CA ASP A 246 -11.85 11.35 18.28
C ASP A 246 -12.98 11.70 19.29
N PRO A 247 -14.26 11.43 18.97
CA PRO A 247 -14.74 10.90 17.70
C PRO A 247 -14.87 11.98 16.62
N VAL A 248 -14.52 11.61 15.39
CA VAL A 248 -15.10 12.22 14.19
C VAL A 248 -16.51 11.66 13.98
N ARG A 249 -17.41 12.49 13.43
CA ARG A 249 -18.79 12.12 13.08
C ARG A 249 -19.26 12.81 11.81
N SER A 250 -20.13 12.16 11.07
CA SER A 250 -20.60 12.62 9.78
C SER A 250 -22.09 12.31 9.54
N ALA A 251 -22.75 13.11 8.70
CA ALA A 251 -24.12 12.84 8.25
C ALA A 251 -24.40 13.48 6.89
N ALA A 252 -25.05 12.75 5.98
CA ALA A 252 -25.45 13.23 4.66
C ALA A 252 -26.78 14.01 4.71
N VAL A 253 -26.84 15.22 4.15
CA VAL A 253 -28.07 16.02 4.01
C VAL A 253 -28.75 15.83 2.66
N SER A 254 -27.97 15.42 1.66
CA SER A 254 -28.43 15.12 0.30
C SER A 254 -27.59 13.99 -0.30
N THR A 255 -27.98 13.52 -1.48
CA THR A 255 -27.21 12.58 -2.30
C THR A 255 -25.89 13.16 -2.84
N SER A 256 -25.50 14.37 -2.43
CA SER A 256 -24.32 15.09 -2.95
C SER A 256 -23.56 15.88 -1.87
N SER A 257 -24.03 15.89 -0.62
CA SER A 257 -23.37 16.61 0.45
C SER A 257 -23.64 16.04 1.84
N ALA A 258 -22.58 16.01 2.63
CA ALA A 258 -22.60 15.71 4.04
C ALA A 258 -21.92 16.82 4.85
N LEU A 259 -22.05 16.73 6.17
CA LEU A 259 -21.29 17.48 7.14
C LEU A 259 -20.39 16.50 7.90
N VAL A 260 -19.11 16.82 8.04
CA VAL A 260 -18.21 16.21 9.01
C VAL A 260 -18.08 17.17 10.18
N ALA A 261 -18.17 16.66 11.41
CA ALA A 261 -17.90 17.40 12.63
C ALA A 261 -16.85 16.67 13.47
N TRP A 262 -16.05 17.47 14.15
CA TRP A 262 -14.91 16.98 14.92
C TRP A 262 -14.61 17.89 16.11
N ARG A 263 -13.62 17.46 16.87
CA ARG A 263 -13.18 18.04 18.12
C ARG A 263 -11.75 18.54 17.91
N GLU A 264 -11.50 19.82 18.16
CA GLU A 264 -10.14 20.39 18.06
C GLU A 264 -9.90 21.38 19.18
N TYR A 265 -8.62 21.60 19.52
CA TYR A 265 -8.21 22.73 20.34
C TYR A 265 -7.64 23.84 19.44
N ASP A 266 -7.48 25.05 19.98
CA ASP A 266 -6.60 26.05 19.38
C ASP A 266 -5.11 25.63 19.47
N SER A 267 -4.22 26.38 18.83
CA SER A 267 -2.77 26.13 18.86
C SER A 267 -2.14 26.29 20.25
N THR A 268 -2.82 26.91 21.23
CA THR A 268 -2.32 27.10 22.60
C THR A 268 -2.96 26.15 23.63
N ASN A 269 -3.86 25.26 23.20
CA ASN A 269 -4.61 24.33 24.05
C ASN A 269 -5.40 25.02 25.19
N GLN A 270 -5.82 26.28 24.99
CA GLN A 270 -6.60 27.09 25.94
C GLN A 270 -8.10 27.15 25.59
N ILE A 271 -8.46 26.97 24.31
CA ILE A 271 -9.85 26.97 23.84
C ILE A 271 -10.13 25.64 23.14
N TYR A 272 -11.16 24.96 23.62
CA TYR A 272 -11.72 23.78 22.97
C TYR A 272 -12.81 24.19 21.97
N TYR A 273 -12.86 23.55 20.81
CA TYR A 273 -13.88 23.70 19.79
C TYR A 273 -14.57 22.38 19.41
N ILE A 274 -15.87 22.46 19.16
CA ILE A 274 -16.55 21.58 18.21
C ILE A 274 -16.65 22.32 16.90
N ARG A 275 -16.06 21.77 15.85
CA ARG A 275 -16.12 22.30 14.48
C ARG A 275 -17.00 21.42 13.61
N ALA A 276 -17.46 21.99 12.51
CA ALA A 276 -17.98 21.22 11.40
C ALA A 276 -17.65 21.88 10.05
N GLN A 277 -17.48 21.07 9.02
CA GLN A 277 -17.30 21.50 7.63
C GLN A 277 -18.07 20.56 6.72
N ARG A 278 -18.53 21.04 5.57
CA ARG A 278 -19.21 20.18 4.60
C ARG A 278 -18.21 19.43 3.75
N ILE A 279 -18.66 18.29 3.23
CA ILE A 279 -17.99 17.53 2.20
C ILE A 279 -19.01 17.17 1.10
N THR A 280 -18.52 16.95 -0.11
CA THR A 280 -19.19 16.11 -1.11
C THR A 280 -18.75 14.65 -0.88
N ALA A 281 -19.00 13.74 -1.81
CA ALA A 281 -18.45 12.39 -1.70
C ALA A 281 -16.91 12.36 -1.82
N THR A 282 -16.32 13.30 -2.59
CA THR A 282 -14.93 13.27 -3.09
C THR A 282 -14.11 14.53 -2.77
N ALA A 283 -14.67 15.52 -2.07
CA ALA A 283 -13.96 16.75 -1.73
C ALA A 283 -14.54 17.47 -0.50
N LYS A 284 -13.71 18.26 0.20
CA LYS A 284 -14.17 19.24 1.20
C LYS A 284 -14.90 20.41 0.53
N SER A 285 -15.90 20.96 1.22
CA SER A 285 -16.79 21.99 0.67
C SER A 285 -17.16 23.05 1.71
N GLY A 286 -17.12 24.32 1.32
CA GLY A 286 -17.44 25.44 2.20
C GLY A 286 -16.48 25.62 3.38
N SER A 287 -16.83 26.56 4.27
CA SER A 287 -16.00 26.95 5.41
C SER A 287 -16.09 25.98 6.59
N VAL A 288 -15.05 25.96 7.43
CA VAL A 288 -15.12 25.41 8.79
C VAL A 288 -15.94 26.34 9.67
N TYR A 289 -16.99 25.82 10.31
CA TYR A 289 -17.85 26.56 11.23
C TYR A 289 -17.66 26.08 12.68
N THR A 290 -17.71 27.02 13.63
CA THR A 290 -17.73 26.70 15.06
C THR A 290 -19.15 26.32 15.48
N VAL A 291 -19.36 25.04 15.80
CA VAL A 291 -20.60 24.55 16.42
C VAL A 291 -20.66 25.05 17.85
N HIS A 292 -19.59 24.87 18.61
CA HIS A 292 -19.45 25.30 20.01
C HIS A 292 -17.97 25.58 20.34
N SER A 293 -17.71 26.43 21.33
CA SER A 293 -16.37 26.74 21.83
C SER A 293 -16.38 27.11 23.31
N GLN A 294 -15.43 26.61 24.09
CA GLN A 294 -15.27 26.99 25.51
C GLN A 294 -13.80 27.00 25.96
N PRO A 295 -13.43 27.81 26.97
CA PRO A 295 -12.12 27.72 27.60
C PRO A 295 -11.91 26.37 28.27
N THR A 296 -10.71 25.80 28.18
CA THR A 296 -10.37 24.53 28.84
C THR A 296 -10.47 24.61 30.36
N THR A 297 -10.27 25.81 30.92
CA THR A 297 -10.48 26.13 32.34
C THR A 297 -11.94 26.06 32.80
N SER A 298 -12.92 26.06 31.90
CA SER A 298 -14.34 25.85 32.23
C SER A 298 -14.74 24.35 32.27
N GLY A 299 -13.91 23.50 31.67
CA GLY A 299 -14.12 22.06 31.57
C GLY A 299 -13.69 21.51 30.21
N THR A 300 -13.61 20.19 30.10
CA THR A 300 -13.24 19.49 28.85
C THR A 300 -14.47 18.85 28.24
N ILE A 301 -14.82 19.21 27.00
CA ILE A 301 -15.79 18.45 26.22
C ILE A 301 -15.19 17.07 25.95
N TYR A 302 -15.91 16.01 26.30
CA TYR A 302 -15.43 14.63 26.17
C TYR A 302 -15.95 13.98 24.89
N GLY A 303 -15.51 12.75 24.60
CA GLY A 303 -15.66 12.08 23.31
C GLY A 303 -17.07 11.64 22.90
N TYR A 304 -18.10 12.45 23.14
CA TYR A 304 -19.48 12.14 22.76
C TYR A 304 -20.00 13.23 21.82
N LEU A 305 -20.13 12.86 20.55
CA LEU A 305 -20.59 13.67 19.43
C LEU A 305 -21.53 12.79 18.60
N ALA A 306 -22.62 13.36 18.11
CA ALA A 306 -23.56 12.70 17.21
C ALA A 306 -24.12 13.70 16.19
N LEU A 307 -24.34 13.24 14.95
CA LEU A 307 -24.86 14.06 13.86
C LEU A 307 -26.13 13.43 13.30
N ALA A 308 -27.09 14.27 12.95
CA ALA A 308 -28.26 13.87 12.18
C ALA A 308 -28.65 14.99 11.20
N SER A 309 -29.29 14.63 10.08
CA SER A 309 -29.66 15.54 9.00
C SER A 309 -31.17 15.56 8.74
N ASP A 310 -31.65 16.67 8.17
CA ASP A 310 -32.96 16.83 7.56
C ASP A 310 -32.82 17.70 6.29
N ALA A 311 -33.85 17.80 5.45
CA ALA A 311 -33.76 18.52 4.17
C ALA A 311 -33.39 20.03 4.26
N SER A 312 -33.47 20.64 5.45
CA SER A 312 -33.06 22.02 5.74
C SER A 312 -31.69 22.17 6.39
N GLY A 313 -31.07 21.09 6.87
CA GLY A 313 -29.75 21.14 7.52
C GLY A 313 -29.48 20.00 8.50
N TYR A 314 -28.76 20.32 9.58
CA TYR A 314 -28.22 19.34 10.51
C TYR A 314 -28.60 19.64 11.97
N LEU A 315 -28.50 18.64 12.82
CA LEU A 315 -28.35 18.77 14.26
C LEU A 315 -27.02 18.13 14.65
N VAL A 316 -26.15 18.90 15.31
CA VAL A 316 -24.94 18.39 15.97
C VAL A 316 -25.24 18.31 17.47
N ALA A 317 -25.20 17.12 18.05
CA ALA A 317 -25.42 16.88 19.48
C ALA A 317 -24.13 16.43 20.17
N PHE A 318 -23.88 16.89 21.39
CA PHE A 318 -22.59 16.73 22.07
C PHE A 318 -22.66 16.85 23.60
N ALA A 319 -21.71 16.23 24.30
CA ALA A 319 -21.61 16.26 25.77
C ALA A 319 -20.52 17.23 26.27
N VAL A 320 -20.92 18.24 27.05
CA VAL A 320 -20.01 19.20 27.67
C VAL A 320 -19.79 18.83 29.13
N ARG A 321 -18.54 18.72 29.59
CA ARG A 321 -18.23 18.73 31.03
C ARG A 321 -18.28 20.16 31.53
N GLU A 322 -19.09 20.40 32.56
CA GLU A 322 -19.10 21.67 33.29
C GLU A 322 -18.52 21.44 34.68
N GLY A 323 -17.49 22.22 35.04
CA GLY A 323 -16.87 22.22 36.36
C GLY A 323 -15.44 21.65 36.43
N THR A 324 -14.63 22.30 37.28
CA THR A 324 -13.22 21.97 37.53
C THR A 324 -13.01 21.06 38.75
N ALA A 325 -13.93 21.09 39.73
CA ALA A 325 -13.94 20.19 40.89
C ALA A 325 -14.93 19.02 40.73
N SER A 326 -14.63 17.89 41.38
CA SER A 326 -15.48 16.69 41.42
C SER A 326 -16.63 16.87 42.45
N PRO A 327 -17.84 16.31 42.23
CA PRO A 327 -18.26 15.49 41.09
C PRO A 327 -18.50 16.30 39.81
N TYR A 328 -18.02 15.78 38.68
CA TYR A 328 -18.20 16.40 37.38
C TYR A 328 -19.59 16.12 36.80
N SER A 329 -20.32 17.17 36.43
CA SER A 329 -21.52 17.04 35.60
C SER A 329 -21.15 17.09 34.11
N TYR A 330 -21.72 16.18 33.33
CA TYR A 330 -21.70 16.22 31.87
C TYR A 330 -23.11 16.49 31.39
N LYS A 331 -23.29 17.46 30.49
CA LYS A 331 -24.58 17.93 30.00
C LYS A 331 -24.67 17.76 28.49
N VAL A 332 -25.85 17.39 27.99
CA VAL A 332 -26.09 17.17 26.56
C VAL A 332 -26.66 18.44 25.95
N TYR A 333 -25.94 18.95 24.95
CA TYR A 333 -26.33 20.10 24.15
C TYR A 333 -26.52 19.68 22.69
N GLY A 334 -27.37 20.42 21.98
CA GLY A 334 -27.52 20.34 20.53
C GLY A 334 -27.35 21.71 19.89
N ARG A 335 -26.92 21.76 18.64
CA ARG A 335 -27.00 22.97 17.81
C ARG A 335 -27.48 22.63 16.40
N ARG A 336 -28.48 23.37 15.94
CA ARG A 336 -28.94 23.30 14.55
C ARG A 336 -27.95 24.03 13.64
N LEU A 337 -27.64 23.43 12.50
CA LEU A 337 -26.88 24.04 11.41
C LEU A 337 -27.77 24.05 10.16
N THR A 338 -27.55 25.02 9.27
CA THR A 338 -28.17 25.06 7.93
C THR A 338 -27.63 23.93 7.05
N SER A 339 -28.27 23.66 5.92
CA SER A 339 -27.74 22.77 4.87
C SER A 339 -26.38 23.23 4.30
N THR A 340 -26.00 24.51 4.48
CA THR A 340 -24.67 25.03 4.14
C THR A 340 -23.63 24.89 5.26
N GLY A 341 -24.02 24.38 6.43
CA GLY A 341 -23.14 24.12 7.58
C GLY A 341 -23.01 25.28 8.58
N SER A 342 -23.55 26.45 8.26
CA SER A 342 -23.54 27.60 9.18
C SER A 342 -24.47 27.38 10.38
N PRO A 343 -24.11 27.82 11.60
CA PRO A 343 -24.98 27.63 12.77
C PRO A 343 -26.33 28.37 12.63
N ASN A 344 -27.41 27.64 12.82
CA ASN A 344 -28.79 28.13 12.74
C ASN A 344 -29.36 28.27 14.16
N GLY A 345 -29.16 29.45 14.76
CA GLY A 345 -29.64 29.78 16.10
C GLY A 345 -28.66 29.43 17.24
N GLY A 346 -29.24 29.40 18.45
CA GLY A 346 -28.52 29.19 19.72
C GLY A 346 -28.25 27.72 20.05
N LEU A 347 -27.71 27.49 21.25
CA LEU A 347 -27.56 26.16 21.82
C LEU A 347 -28.91 25.66 22.39
N ILE A 348 -29.17 24.37 22.20
CA ILE A 348 -30.35 23.67 22.70
C ILE A 348 -29.87 22.80 23.87
N THR A 349 -30.27 23.14 25.10
CA THR A 349 -30.00 22.28 26.26
C THR A 349 -30.92 21.07 26.22
N LEU A 350 -30.39 19.91 25.80
CA LEU A 350 -31.15 18.66 25.68
C LEU A 350 -31.27 17.97 27.04
N ARG A 351 -30.20 17.99 27.84
CA ARG A 351 -30.21 17.52 29.22
C ARG A 351 -29.15 18.25 30.04
N SER A 352 -29.57 18.75 31.20
CA SER A 352 -28.69 19.35 32.22
C SER A 352 -29.02 18.75 33.58
N SER A 353 -28.34 17.67 33.96
CA SER A 353 -28.35 17.18 35.34
C SER A 353 -27.24 17.83 36.18
N THR A 354 -27.46 17.95 37.48
CA THR A 354 -26.44 18.35 38.48
C THR A 354 -25.97 17.19 39.35
N THR A 355 -26.60 16.00 39.21
CA THR A 355 -26.36 14.82 40.06
C THR A 355 -25.96 13.56 39.29
N THR A 356 -26.13 13.55 37.97
CA THR A 356 -25.81 12.42 37.08
C THR A 356 -24.92 12.89 35.93
N SER A 357 -24.05 12.00 35.45
CA SER A 357 -23.20 12.23 34.27
C SER A 357 -23.93 11.79 33.00
N GLN A 358 -24.00 12.63 31.97
CA GLN A 358 -24.52 12.27 30.65
C GLN A 358 -23.38 11.88 29.69
N ARG A 359 -23.47 10.72 29.03
CA ARG A 359 -22.49 10.22 28.04
C ARG A 359 -23.16 9.52 26.85
N ASP A 360 -22.35 8.95 25.95
CA ASP A 360 -22.76 8.00 24.90
C ASP A 360 -23.96 8.47 24.06
N ILE A 361 -23.74 9.53 23.29
CA ILE A 361 -24.79 10.21 22.52
C ILE A 361 -24.91 9.61 21.11
N GLY A 362 -26.15 9.33 20.69
CA GLY A 362 -26.54 9.08 19.31
C GLY A 362 -27.60 10.10 18.84
N ALA A 363 -27.76 10.28 17.53
CA ALA A 363 -28.77 11.21 16.98
C ALA A 363 -29.38 10.69 15.66
N ALA A 364 -30.70 10.87 15.48
CA ALA A 364 -31.41 10.52 14.25
C ALA A 364 -32.57 11.46 13.96
N TYR A 365 -33.04 11.50 12.72
CA TYR A 365 -34.19 12.30 12.26
C TYR A 365 -35.34 11.44 11.74
N ALA A 366 -36.57 11.72 12.14
CA ALA A 366 -37.77 11.04 11.62
C ALA A 366 -39.00 11.96 11.64
N GLY A 367 -39.82 11.89 10.57
CA GLY A 367 -41.06 12.65 10.40
C GLY A 367 -40.86 14.17 10.33
N SER A 368 -40.63 14.80 11.48
CA SER A 368 -40.36 16.24 11.62
C SER A 368 -39.49 16.58 12.84
N ARG A 369 -38.87 15.56 13.46
CA ARG A 369 -38.15 15.68 14.73
C ARG A 369 -36.79 15.00 14.64
N TYR A 370 -35.83 15.58 15.35
CA TYR A 370 -34.67 14.84 15.79
C TYR A 370 -34.97 14.12 17.10
N ALA A 371 -34.43 12.93 17.26
CA ALA A 371 -34.30 12.24 18.54
C ALA A 371 -32.81 12.09 18.85
N VAL A 372 -32.41 12.50 20.06
CA VAL A 372 -31.04 12.37 20.56
C VAL A 372 -31.07 11.40 21.73
N SER A 373 -30.38 10.28 21.60
CA SER A 373 -30.16 9.34 22.71
C SER A 373 -28.96 9.76 23.54
N PHE A 374 -28.99 9.44 24.82
CA PHE A 374 -27.85 9.61 25.73
C PHE A 374 -28.00 8.67 26.92
N VAL A 375 -26.88 8.32 27.52
CA VAL A 375 -26.78 7.51 28.75
C VAL A 375 -26.64 8.44 29.94
N GLU A 376 -27.37 8.18 31.02
CA GLU A 376 -27.10 8.79 32.32
C GLU A 376 -26.58 7.77 33.33
N SER A 377 -25.45 8.06 33.98
CA SER A 377 -25.02 7.29 35.15
C SER A 377 -25.92 7.55 36.35
N GLY A 378 -26.74 6.56 36.71
CA GLY A 378 -27.50 6.52 37.94
C GLY A 378 -26.70 5.94 39.11
N THR A 379 -27.34 5.85 40.28
CA THR A 379 -26.72 5.36 41.53
C THR A 379 -26.65 3.84 41.64
N MET A 380 -27.40 3.11 40.80
CA MET A 380 -27.47 1.64 40.78
C MET A 380 -27.09 1.06 39.40
N ALA A 381 -27.31 1.82 38.33
CA ALA A 381 -27.09 1.44 36.94
C ALA A 381 -27.01 2.71 36.06
N ASP A 382 -26.26 2.65 34.96
CA ASP A 382 -26.46 3.54 33.82
C ASP A 382 -27.83 3.27 33.18
N VAL A 383 -28.50 4.33 32.70
CA VAL A 383 -29.83 4.25 32.07
C VAL A 383 -29.84 5.04 30.76
N VAL A 384 -30.35 4.45 29.69
CA VAL A 384 -30.47 5.11 28.38
C VAL A 384 -31.76 5.95 28.33
N TYR A 385 -31.64 7.18 27.85
CA TYR A 385 -32.71 8.14 27.66
C TYR A 385 -32.71 8.70 26.23
N VAL A 386 -33.83 9.29 25.82
CA VAL A 386 -33.95 10.13 24.61
C VAL A 386 -34.65 11.44 24.94
N GLN A 387 -34.12 12.54 24.41
CA GLN A 387 -34.84 13.82 24.26
C GLN A 387 -35.06 14.10 22.78
N MET A 388 -36.23 14.65 22.43
CA MET A 388 -36.56 15.00 21.05
C MET A 388 -36.60 16.52 20.83
N VAL A 389 -36.34 16.94 19.59
CA VAL A 389 -36.24 18.33 19.15
C VAL A 389 -37.10 18.52 17.89
N THR A 390 -37.93 19.56 17.87
CA THR A 390 -38.70 19.98 16.70
C THR A 390 -37.76 20.61 15.67
N ALA A 391 -37.59 19.98 14.52
CA ALA A 391 -36.50 20.35 13.60
C ALA A 391 -36.62 21.78 13.03
N SER A 392 -37.84 22.24 12.76
CA SER A 392 -38.10 23.58 12.20
C SER A 392 -37.86 24.74 13.17
N THR A 393 -37.78 24.50 14.48
CA THR A 393 -37.66 25.55 15.51
C THR A 393 -36.49 25.37 16.48
N GLY A 394 -35.89 24.17 16.54
CA GLY A 394 -34.91 23.82 17.59
C GLY A 394 -35.51 23.64 18.99
N ALA A 395 -36.82 23.79 19.15
CA ALA A 395 -37.48 23.65 20.45
C ALA A 395 -37.61 22.18 20.89
N LEU A 396 -37.43 21.91 22.18
CA LEU A 396 -37.65 20.58 22.75
C LEU A 396 -39.09 20.11 22.50
N TYR A 397 -39.25 18.85 22.09
CA TYR A 397 -40.56 18.21 21.91
C TYR A 397 -40.81 17.22 23.04
N GLY A 398 -41.74 17.58 23.93
CA GLY A 398 -42.08 16.77 25.11
C GLY A 398 -40.93 16.66 26.12
N GLY A 399 -41.16 15.89 27.17
CA GLY A 399 -40.13 15.54 28.16
C GLY A 399 -39.25 14.36 27.72
N ILE A 400 -38.14 14.21 28.44
CA ILE A 400 -37.17 13.12 28.31
C ILE A 400 -37.89 11.77 28.50
N ARG A 401 -37.45 10.73 27.78
CA ARG A 401 -38.07 9.40 27.80
C ARG A 401 -37.04 8.32 28.09
N THR A 402 -37.30 7.49 29.10
CA THR A 402 -36.46 6.34 29.45
C THR A 402 -36.57 5.26 28.38
N VAL A 403 -35.46 4.91 27.75
CA VAL A 403 -35.37 3.84 26.74
C VAL A 403 -35.29 2.48 27.43
N THR A 404 -34.52 2.35 28.52
CA THR A 404 -34.40 1.07 29.21
C THR A 404 -35.39 0.90 30.36
N ASP A 405 -35.34 -0.28 30.99
CA ASP A 405 -36.14 -0.64 32.16
C ASP A 405 -35.45 -0.30 33.50
N GLY A 406 -34.16 0.05 33.48
CA GLY A 406 -33.34 0.33 34.67
C GLY A 406 -32.98 -0.91 35.51
N ALA A 407 -33.17 -2.12 34.97
CA ALA A 407 -32.88 -3.37 35.69
C ALA A 407 -31.40 -3.77 35.66
N GLN A 408 -30.65 -3.28 34.68
CA GLN A 408 -29.23 -3.58 34.44
C GLN A 408 -28.48 -2.33 33.96
N ASN A 409 -27.16 -2.39 33.94
CA ASN A 409 -26.30 -1.25 33.59
C ASN A 409 -26.24 -1.06 32.07
N ASP A 410 -26.93 -0.05 31.55
CA ASP A 410 -27.18 0.17 30.12
C ASP A 410 -26.37 1.37 29.58
N ASN A 411 -25.41 1.13 28.68
CA ASN A 411 -24.53 2.18 28.13
C ASN A 411 -24.24 2.05 26.62
N TYR A 412 -23.45 2.98 26.04
CA TYR A 412 -23.17 3.06 24.60
C TYR A 412 -24.44 3.10 23.74
N SER A 413 -25.23 4.17 23.87
CA SER A 413 -26.44 4.36 23.07
C SER A 413 -26.16 4.90 21.67
N GLU A 414 -26.77 4.28 20.67
CA GLU A 414 -26.92 4.81 19.32
C GLU A 414 -28.40 4.76 18.91
N ILE A 415 -28.80 5.55 17.92
CA ILE A 415 -30.20 5.63 17.48
C ILE A 415 -30.29 5.73 15.96
N ALA A 416 -31.14 4.90 15.37
CA ALA A 416 -31.36 4.80 13.93
C ALA A 416 -32.82 5.12 13.57
N SER A 417 -33.05 5.73 12.40
CA SER A 417 -34.38 6.09 11.92
C SER A 417 -34.82 5.26 10.71
N SER A 418 -36.05 4.77 10.71
CA SER A 418 -36.72 4.21 9.52
C SER A 418 -37.55 5.24 8.74
N GLY A 419 -37.44 6.52 9.12
CA GLY A 419 -38.37 7.59 8.73
C GLY A 419 -39.71 7.53 9.47
N SER A 420 -40.19 6.33 9.84
CA SER A 420 -41.48 6.07 10.49
C SER A 420 -41.38 5.70 11.99
N SER A 421 -40.20 5.25 12.42
CA SER A 421 -39.86 4.84 13.78
C SER A 421 -38.37 5.08 14.04
N PHE A 422 -37.98 5.11 15.31
CA PHE A 422 -36.60 5.03 15.75
C PHE A 422 -36.34 3.64 16.36
N LEU A 423 -35.17 3.08 16.12
CA LEU A 423 -34.59 2.00 16.91
C LEU A 423 -33.45 2.61 17.73
N VAL A 424 -33.55 2.57 19.05
CA VAL A 424 -32.41 2.85 19.93
C VAL A 424 -31.73 1.52 20.20
N VAL A 425 -30.42 1.44 19.96
CA VAL A 425 -29.57 0.29 20.32
C VAL A 425 -28.60 0.71 21.43
N PHE A 426 -28.26 -0.23 22.30
CA PHE A 426 -27.37 0.01 23.44
C PHE A 426 -26.75 -1.30 23.92
N ARG A 427 -25.72 -1.19 24.76
CA ARG A 427 -25.11 -2.33 25.46
C ARG A 427 -25.74 -2.49 26.83
N ARG A 428 -25.98 -3.73 27.24
CA ARG A 428 -26.53 -4.11 28.54
C ARG A 428 -25.56 -5.04 29.25
N LEU A 429 -25.11 -4.67 30.44
CA LEU A 429 -24.27 -5.55 31.26
C LEU A 429 -25.16 -6.50 32.07
N ALA A 430 -25.09 -7.80 31.74
CA ALA A 430 -25.70 -8.89 32.47
C ALA A 430 -24.60 -9.71 33.19
N THR A 431 -24.20 -10.84 32.60
CA THR A 431 -22.97 -11.56 32.97
C THR A 431 -21.81 -11.09 32.11
N ASP A 432 -22.07 -11.00 30.80
CA ASP A 432 -21.29 -10.30 29.79
C ASP A 432 -21.99 -8.98 29.40
N TYR A 433 -21.38 -8.21 28.48
CA TYR A 433 -22.06 -7.13 27.78
C TYR A 433 -22.80 -7.67 26.54
N ASP A 434 -24.11 -7.52 26.49
CA ASP A 434 -24.98 -7.91 25.39
C ASP A 434 -25.41 -6.69 24.54
N ILE A 435 -25.85 -6.90 23.28
CA ILE A 435 -26.47 -5.85 22.47
C ILE A 435 -27.99 -5.92 22.58
N TYR A 436 -28.62 -4.83 23.02
CA TYR A 436 -30.06 -4.70 23.17
C TYR A 436 -30.62 -3.56 22.31
N GLY A 437 -31.92 -3.63 22.01
CA GLY A 437 -32.65 -2.59 21.31
C GLY A 437 -34.03 -2.31 21.90
N ARG A 438 -34.58 -1.12 21.59
CA ARG A 438 -35.99 -0.80 21.79
C ARG A 438 -36.48 0.16 20.70
N VAL A 439 -37.68 -0.07 20.19
CA VAL A 439 -38.29 0.77 19.15
C VAL A 439 -39.13 1.89 19.77
N MET A 440 -39.13 3.05 19.13
CA MET A 440 -39.86 4.24 19.52
C MET A 440 -40.57 4.85 18.32
N THR A 441 -41.80 5.29 18.49
CA THR A 441 -42.54 6.06 17.47
C THR A 441 -41.97 7.47 17.30
N THR A 442 -42.25 8.15 16.19
CA THR A 442 -41.80 9.54 15.97
C THR A 442 -42.45 10.57 16.90
N SER A 443 -43.51 10.21 17.62
CA SER A 443 -44.09 10.98 18.75
C SER A 443 -43.43 10.66 20.11
N GLY A 444 -42.55 9.66 20.14
CA GLY A 444 -41.76 9.25 21.28
C GLY A 444 -42.38 8.16 22.16
N THR A 445 -43.54 7.61 21.79
CA THR A 445 -44.08 6.44 22.50
C THR A 445 -43.17 5.23 22.27
N MET A 446 -42.67 4.63 23.35
CA MET A 446 -41.86 3.39 23.33
C MET A 446 -42.75 2.20 22.94
N SER A 447 -42.21 1.29 22.12
CA SER A 447 -42.82 0.01 21.78
C SER A 447 -42.22 -1.10 22.65
N GLY A 448 -43.09 -1.89 23.31
CA GLY A 448 -42.70 -3.03 24.13
C GLY A 448 -41.71 -2.70 25.25
N ASN A 449 -41.00 -3.73 25.73
CA ASN A 449 -39.81 -3.62 26.57
C ASN A 449 -38.55 -3.68 25.67
N PRO A 450 -37.34 -3.41 26.20
CA PRO A 450 -36.11 -3.78 25.51
C PRO A 450 -36.07 -5.26 25.11
N PHE A 451 -35.41 -5.55 24.01
CA PHE A 451 -35.17 -6.90 23.50
C PHE A 451 -33.69 -7.11 23.17
N ALA A 452 -33.18 -8.33 23.36
CA ALA A 452 -31.83 -8.68 22.94
C ALA A 452 -31.75 -8.74 21.40
N ILE A 453 -30.68 -8.18 20.86
CA ILE A 453 -30.27 -8.26 19.44
C ILE A 453 -29.15 -9.29 19.30
N SER A 454 -28.21 -9.29 20.24
CA SER A 454 -27.24 -10.35 20.48
C SER A 454 -27.14 -10.61 21.97
N SER A 455 -27.02 -11.88 22.34
CA SER A 455 -26.72 -12.35 23.69
C SER A 455 -25.84 -13.59 23.58
N ALA A 456 -24.73 -13.44 22.84
CA ALA A 456 -23.74 -14.48 22.63
C ALA A 456 -22.78 -14.55 23.84
N THR A 457 -22.06 -15.66 23.99
CA THR A 457 -21.05 -15.83 25.04
C THR A 457 -19.89 -14.87 24.85
N GLY A 458 -19.38 -14.25 25.93
CA GLY A 458 -18.36 -13.22 25.85
C GLY A 458 -18.97 -11.84 25.54
N HIS A 459 -18.14 -10.80 25.46
CA HIS A 459 -18.65 -9.43 25.35
C HIS A 459 -19.03 -9.03 23.92
N GLN A 460 -20.11 -8.27 23.77
CA GLN A 460 -20.46 -7.55 22.56
C GLN A 460 -20.45 -6.03 22.79
N TYR A 461 -19.79 -5.29 21.89
CA TYR A 461 -19.38 -3.90 22.10
C TYR A 461 -19.64 -2.95 20.93
N GLN A 462 -19.65 -1.65 21.24
CA GLN A 462 -19.73 -0.52 20.31
C GLN A 462 -20.78 -0.65 19.17
N PRO A 463 -22.05 -0.96 19.48
CA PRO A 463 -23.06 -1.18 18.44
C PRO A 463 -23.29 0.07 17.58
N HIS A 464 -23.62 -0.13 16.30
CA HIS A 464 -24.09 0.90 15.39
C HIS A 464 -25.26 0.38 14.55
N ALA A 465 -26.17 1.26 14.11
CA ALA A 465 -27.36 0.85 13.38
C ALA A 465 -27.75 1.85 12.28
N ILE A 466 -28.10 1.36 11.09
CA ILE A 466 -28.69 2.17 10.00
C ILE A 466 -29.82 1.42 9.31
N TYR A 467 -30.90 2.13 8.97
CA TYR A 467 -32.02 1.60 8.21
C TYR A 467 -31.77 1.65 6.70
N GLY A 468 -32.08 0.56 6.01
CA GLY A 468 -31.94 0.39 4.57
C GLY A 468 -32.66 -0.87 4.11
N GLY A 469 -32.96 -1.05 2.83
CA GLY A 469 -33.46 -2.33 2.30
C GLY A 469 -34.67 -2.95 3.06
N SER A 470 -35.55 -2.14 3.66
CA SER A 470 -36.68 -2.51 4.56
C SER A 470 -36.37 -2.95 6.00
N SER A 471 -35.13 -2.86 6.48
CA SER A 471 -34.74 -3.19 7.86
C SER A 471 -33.64 -2.27 8.41
N TYR A 472 -33.46 -2.23 9.72
CA TYR A 472 -32.18 -1.85 10.31
C TYR A 472 -31.18 -2.99 10.08
N LEU A 473 -29.94 -2.67 9.70
CA LEU A 473 -28.80 -3.51 10.03
C LEU A 473 -28.15 -2.90 11.28
N VAL A 474 -28.00 -3.73 12.31
CA VAL A 474 -27.24 -3.43 13.52
C VAL A 474 -25.93 -4.23 13.44
N VAL A 475 -24.80 -3.57 13.69
CA VAL A 475 -23.45 -4.17 13.70
C VAL A 475 -22.76 -3.88 15.03
N TRP A 476 -21.84 -4.75 15.45
CA TRP A 476 -21.11 -4.63 16.72
C TRP A 476 -19.79 -5.40 16.71
N ASP A 477 -18.94 -5.10 17.68
CA ASP A 477 -17.70 -5.83 18.00
C ASP A 477 -18.03 -7.03 18.88
N ASP A 478 -17.58 -8.23 18.53
CA ASP A 478 -18.00 -9.46 19.19
C ASP A 478 -16.81 -10.29 19.68
N TYR A 479 -16.77 -10.58 20.98
CA TYR A 479 -15.67 -11.29 21.63
C TYR A 479 -15.92 -12.80 21.81
N ARG A 480 -16.92 -13.37 21.13
CA ARG A 480 -17.27 -14.81 21.25
C ARG A 480 -16.15 -15.78 20.87
N SER A 481 -15.15 -15.32 20.11
CA SER A 481 -14.04 -16.10 19.58
C SER A 481 -12.72 -15.92 20.32
N SER A 482 -12.69 -15.12 21.41
CA SER A 482 -11.48 -14.64 22.12
C SER A 482 -10.61 -13.62 21.36
N ASN A 483 -10.98 -13.27 20.13
CA ASN A 483 -10.61 -12.00 19.48
C ASN A 483 -11.88 -11.14 19.33
N TYR A 484 -11.74 -9.87 18.95
CA TYR A 484 -12.90 -9.11 18.46
C TYR A 484 -13.13 -9.42 16.99
N ASP A 485 -14.33 -9.88 16.67
CA ASP A 485 -14.86 -10.08 15.31
C ASP A 485 -15.94 -9.02 15.02
N VAL A 486 -16.29 -8.81 13.74
CA VAL A 486 -17.44 -7.94 13.38
C VAL A 486 -18.65 -8.80 13.07
N TYR A 487 -19.73 -8.60 13.82
CA TYR A 487 -21.01 -9.29 13.64
C TYR A 487 -22.17 -8.34 13.35
N GLY A 488 -23.25 -8.87 12.77
CA GLY A 488 -24.46 -8.12 12.47
C GLY A 488 -25.77 -8.89 12.69
N GLN A 489 -26.86 -8.13 12.79
CA GLN A 489 -28.24 -8.63 12.88
C GLN A 489 -29.17 -7.67 12.15
N ARG A 490 -30.07 -8.20 11.32
CA ARG A 490 -31.16 -7.42 10.73
C ARG A 490 -32.35 -7.33 11.68
N VAL A 491 -32.92 -6.13 11.83
CA VAL A 491 -34.08 -5.85 12.70
C VAL A 491 -35.12 -5.09 11.88
N THR A 492 -36.39 -5.48 11.92
CA THR A 492 -37.46 -4.79 11.18
C THR A 492 -37.75 -3.40 11.74
N GLY A 493 -38.47 -2.56 10.98
CA GLY A 493 -38.96 -1.25 11.46
C GLY A 493 -39.85 -1.31 12.72
N SER A 494 -40.35 -2.50 13.08
CA SER A 494 -41.15 -2.79 14.28
C SER A 494 -40.34 -3.35 15.47
N GLY A 495 -39.04 -3.65 15.29
CA GLY A 495 -38.19 -4.22 16.34
C GLY A 495 -38.16 -5.75 16.38
N THR A 496 -38.52 -6.42 15.28
CA THR A 496 -38.49 -7.88 15.18
C THR A 496 -37.17 -8.33 14.56
N LEU A 497 -36.49 -9.34 15.12
CA LEU A 497 -35.28 -9.89 14.52
C LEU A 497 -35.61 -10.60 13.20
N SER A 498 -34.78 -10.40 12.18
CA SER A 498 -34.94 -10.96 10.83
C SER A 498 -33.74 -11.83 10.48
N GLY A 499 -33.88 -13.15 10.64
CA GLY A 499 -32.75 -14.09 10.60
C GLY A 499 -31.95 -14.08 11.92
N ALA A 500 -30.88 -14.88 11.97
CA ALA A 500 -29.97 -14.96 13.11
C ALA A 500 -28.84 -13.92 13.02
N ASN A 501 -28.04 -13.81 14.08
CA ASN A 501 -26.78 -13.05 14.04
C ASN A 501 -25.85 -13.70 12.99
N PHE A 502 -25.15 -12.89 12.21
CA PHE A 502 -24.21 -13.36 11.19
C PHE A 502 -22.87 -12.65 11.30
N ALA A 503 -21.80 -13.38 10.96
CA ALA A 503 -20.46 -12.82 10.84
C ALA A 503 -20.38 -11.89 9.62
N ILE A 504 -19.74 -10.74 9.79
CA ILE A 504 -19.34 -9.83 8.72
C ILE A 504 -17.83 -9.97 8.47
N SER A 505 -17.05 -10.06 9.55
CA SER A 505 -15.64 -10.43 9.52
C SER A 505 -15.30 -11.32 10.72
N THR A 506 -14.55 -12.40 10.48
CA THR A 506 -14.02 -13.34 11.50
C THR A 506 -12.62 -13.83 11.09
N VAL A 507 -11.77 -12.89 10.65
CA VAL A 507 -10.39 -13.20 10.21
C VAL A 507 -9.43 -13.14 11.39
N ALA A 508 -8.17 -13.54 11.19
CA ALA A 508 -7.16 -13.50 12.24
C ALA A 508 -6.94 -12.08 12.81
N SER A 509 -6.36 -12.00 14.02
CA SER A 509 -6.25 -10.77 14.82
C SER A 509 -7.62 -10.18 15.20
N SER A 510 -7.70 -8.91 15.63
CA SER A 510 -8.96 -8.27 16.04
C SER A 510 -9.48 -7.29 14.99
N GLN A 511 -10.78 -7.36 14.73
CA GLN A 511 -11.56 -6.41 13.95
C GLN A 511 -12.56 -5.73 14.88
N TYR A 512 -12.54 -4.39 14.96
CA TYR A 512 -13.32 -3.67 15.97
C TYR A 512 -13.74 -2.25 15.53
N ARG A 513 -14.72 -1.68 16.22
CA ARG A 513 -15.37 -0.37 16.00
C ARG A 513 -16.07 -0.29 14.64
N PRO A 514 -17.22 -0.97 14.45
CA PRO A 514 -17.84 -1.13 13.16
C PRO A 514 -18.88 -0.04 12.96
N ARG A 515 -18.73 0.75 11.89
CA ARG A 515 -19.75 1.68 11.43
C ARG A 515 -20.40 1.15 10.18
N VAL A 516 -21.69 1.46 10.05
CA VAL A 516 -22.52 1.00 8.94
C VAL A 516 -23.26 2.19 8.35
N THR A 517 -23.32 2.24 7.03
CA THR A 517 -24.20 3.14 6.26
C THR A 517 -25.04 2.33 5.28
N TYR A 518 -25.97 2.97 4.56
CA TYR A 518 -26.71 2.33 3.47
C TYR A 518 -26.59 3.17 2.20
N CYS A 519 -26.15 2.55 1.11
CA CYS A 519 -25.75 3.25 -0.11
C CYS A 519 -26.14 2.47 -1.37
N GLY A 520 -26.72 3.17 -2.36
CA GLY A 520 -27.33 2.54 -3.54
C GLY A 520 -28.47 1.57 -3.17
N SER A 521 -28.12 0.30 -2.96
CA SER A 521 -29.01 -0.78 -2.50
C SER A 521 -28.41 -1.71 -1.43
N ARG A 522 -27.23 -1.34 -0.89
CA ARG A 522 -26.39 -2.15 0.00
C ARG A 522 -26.21 -1.46 1.34
N TRP A 523 -26.07 -2.23 2.42
CA TRP A 523 -25.33 -1.73 3.57
C TRP A 523 -23.83 -1.79 3.27
N VAL A 524 -23.11 -0.82 3.82
CA VAL A 524 -21.66 -0.73 3.74
C VAL A 524 -21.16 -0.64 5.18
N VAL A 525 -20.35 -1.61 5.60
CA VAL A 525 -19.80 -1.70 6.95
C VAL A 525 -18.31 -1.45 6.86
N ALA A 526 -17.76 -0.62 7.74
CA ALA A 526 -16.32 -0.39 7.88
C ALA A 526 -15.87 -0.47 9.35
N TRP A 527 -14.65 -0.93 9.60
CA TRP A 527 -14.10 -1.15 10.94
C TRP A 527 -12.59 -0.92 10.98
N ARG A 528 -12.02 -0.85 12.19
CA ARG A 528 -10.56 -0.90 12.41
C ARG A 528 -10.09 -2.35 12.48
N ASP A 529 -9.01 -2.66 11.81
CA ASP A 529 -8.44 -4.01 11.72
C ASP A 529 -7.00 -4.03 12.23
N SER A 530 -6.64 -5.08 12.98
CA SER A 530 -5.29 -5.26 13.56
C SER A 530 -4.55 -6.47 12.97
N ARG A 531 -4.85 -6.87 11.74
CA ARG A 531 -4.06 -7.87 11.00
C ARG A 531 -2.65 -7.39 10.63
N HIS A 532 -2.47 -6.08 10.48
CA HIS A 532 -1.23 -5.43 10.05
C HIS A 532 -0.52 -4.71 11.20
N SER A 533 0.72 -4.27 10.95
CA SER A 533 1.54 -3.53 11.92
C SER A 533 0.96 -2.15 12.28
N SER A 534 0.30 -1.47 11.32
CA SER A 534 -0.58 -0.33 11.58
C SER A 534 -2.05 -0.77 11.63
N THR A 535 -2.86 -0.06 12.42
CA THR A 535 -4.31 -0.27 12.41
C THR A 535 -4.89 0.29 11.12
N THR A 536 -5.57 -0.56 10.35
CA THR A 536 -6.04 -0.28 8.98
C THR A 536 -7.57 -0.28 8.89
N ILE A 537 -8.18 0.57 8.05
CA ILE A 537 -9.64 0.63 7.87
C ILE A 537 -10.05 -0.32 6.76
N TYR A 538 -10.83 -1.33 7.14
CA TYR A 538 -11.42 -2.32 6.24
C TYR A 538 -12.92 -2.13 6.11
N GLY A 539 -13.50 -2.72 5.07
CA GLY A 539 -14.95 -2.79 4.93
C GLY A 539 -15.49 -3.98 4.14
N GLN A 540 -16.82 -4.12 4.24
CA GLN A 540 -17.62 -5.19 3.64
C GLN A 540 -18.97 -4.62 3.21
N THR A 541 -19.44 -4.98 2.01
CA THR A 541 -20.81 -4.71 1.59
C THR A 541 -21.73 -5.88 1.93
N VAL A 542 -22.94 -5.54 2.37
CA VAL A 542 -23.96 -6.49 2.83
C VAL A 542 -25.27 -6.15 2.13
N ASN A 543 -25.84 -7.08 1.37
CA ASN A 543 -27.05 -6.82 0.61
C ASN A 543 -28.31 -6.87 1.47
N SER A 544 -29.43 -6.45 0.88
CA SER A 544 -30.75 -6.36 1.55
C SER A 544 -31.23 -7.64 2.26
N SER A 545 -30.69 -8.82 1.93
CA SER A 545 -31.00 -10.07 2.64
C SER A 545 -30.21 -10.26 3.94
N GLY A 546 -29.03 -9.66 4.06
CA GLY A 546 -28.03 -9.92 5.11
C GLY A 546 -26.84 -10.76 4.64
N ALA A 547 -26.79 -11.17 3.37
CA ALA A 547 -25.62 -11.83 2.79
C ALA A 547 -24.53 -10.82 2.44
N LEU A 548 -23.27 -11.20 2.65
CA LEU A 548 -22.08 -10.45 2.23
C LEU A 548 -21.95 -10.51 0.69
N GLU A 549 -21.49 -9.43 0.07
CA GLU A 549 -21.21 -9.39 -1.37
C GLU A 549 -19.70 -9.29 -1.67
N GLY A 550 -19.24 -10.05 -2.65
CA GLY A 550 -17.83 -10.34 -2.90
C GLY A 550 -17.61 -11.84 -3.10
N SER A 551 -16.39 -12.24 -3.46
CA SER A 551 -15.94 -13.63 -3.27
C SER A 551 -15.42 -13.78 -1.84
N GLN A 552 -15.30 -15.01 -1.31
CA GLN A 552 -14.70 -15.20 0.02
C GLN A 552 -13.22 -14.77 0.11
N ALA A 553 -12.53 -14.61 -1.03
CA ALA A 553 -11.18 -14.02 -1.11
C ALA A 553 -11.18 -12.48 -1.24
N PHE A 554 -12.36 -11.87 -1.47
CA PHE A 554 -12.56 -10.42 -1.50
C PHE A 554 -13.40 -9.89 -0.31
N ASN A 555 -13.74 -10.76 0.64
CA ASN A 555 -14.28 -10.31 1.92
C ASN A 555 -13.20 -9.51 2.65
N ASN A 556 -13.59 -8.41 3.30
CA ASN A 556 -12.69 -7.46 3.95
C ASN A 556 -11.72 -6.78 2.95
N ARG A 557 -12.24 -5.83 2.17
CA ARG A 557 -11.44 -4.90 1.36
C ARG A 557 -10.85 -3.78 2.22
N ILE A 558 -9.60 -3.36 2.00
CA ILE A 558 -9.08 -2.11 2.58
C ILE A 558 -9.86 -0.95 1.97
N ILE A 559 -10.41 -0.08 2.83
CA ILE A 559 -10.96 1.21 2.39
C ILE A 559 -9.86 2.27 2.38
N TYR A 560 -8.97 2.24 3.38
CA TYR A 560 -7.86 3.17 3.49
C TYR A 560 -6.79 2.63 4.43
N ALA A 561 -5.52 2.72 4.03
CA ALA A 561 -4.38 2.25 4.82
C ALA A 561 -3.24 3.28 4.77
N THR A 562 -2.41 3.29 5.82
CA THR A 562 -1.27 4.21 5.97
C THR A 562 -0.40 3.72 7.13
N THR A 563 0.83 4.23 7.24
CA THR A 563 1.71 4.04 8.40
C THR A 563 1.21 4.77 9.66
N ALA A 564 0.33 5.77 9.50
CA ALA A 564 -0.28 6.51 10.59
C ALA A 564 -1.26 5.66 11.43
N THR A 565 -1.43 5.99 12.72
CA THR A 565 -2.42 5.28 13.55
C THR A 565 -3.83 5.79 13.26
N GLN A 566 -4.66 4.98 12.62
CA GLN A 566 -6.01 5.38 12.20
C GLN A 566 -7.04 5.36 13.36
N SER A 567 -7.98 6.31 13.31
CA SER A 567 -8.98 6.56 14.36
C SER A 567 -10.29 5.78 14.16
N LEU A 568 -11.34 6.09 14.93
CA LEU A 568 -12.69 5.56 14.69
C LEU A 568 -13.15 5.91 13.26
N PRO A 569 -13.32 4.94 12.34
CA PRO A 569 -13.95 5.24 11.07
C PRO A 569 -15.41 5.63 11.31
N ASP A 570 -15.91 6.55 10.50
CA ASP A 570 -17.34 6.80 10.32
C ASP A 570 -17.69 6.66 8.84
N VAL A 571 -18.92 6.28 8.50
CA VAL A 571 -19.29 6.00 7.10
C VAL A 571 -20.60 6.67 6.72
N ILE A 572 -20.56 7.41 5.63
CA ILE A 572 -21.72 8.06 5.01
C ILE A 572 -21.89 7.61 3.57
N CYS A 573 -23.12 7.71 3.07
CA CYS A 573 -23.40 7.63 1.64
C CYS A 573 -23.81 9.00 1.10
N ALA A 574 -23.20 9.42 0.00
CA ALA A 574 -23.65 10.54 -0.81
C ALA A 574 -24.10 10.00 -2.18
N GLY A 575 -25.37 9.59 -2.24
CA GLY A 575 -26.01 9.10 -3.48
C GLY A 575 -25.73 7.62 -3.73
N GLN A 576 -24.67 7.32 -4.48
CA GLN A 576 -24.17 5.95 -4.72
C GLN A 576 -22.72 5.75 -4.26
N THR A 577 -21.99 6.83 -3.99
CA THR A 577 -20.63 6.76 -3.44
C THR A 577 -20.70 6.71 -1.92
N ALA A 578 -20.00 5.75 -1.32
CA ALA A 578 -19.73 5.76 0.11
C ALA A 578 -18.46 6.60 0.38
N THR A 579 -18.41 7.28 1.52
CA THR A 579 -17.20 7.97 1.97
C THR A 579 -16.93 7.53 3.40
N ALA A 580 -15.78 6.93 3.64
CA ALA A 580 -15.26 6.73 5.00
C ALA A 580 -14.64 8.05 5.48
N VAL A 581 -14.85 8.39 6.74
CA VAL A 581 -14.27 9.57 7.38
C VAL A 581 -13.45 9.09 8.57
N ILE A 582 -12.14 9.36 8.53
CA ILE A 582 -11.13 8.73 9.39
C ILE A 582 -10.21 9.84 9.92
N ARG A 583 -9.80 9.82 11.20
CA ARG A 583 -8.65 10.62 11.64
C ARG A 583 -7.37 9.78 11.55
N ASN A 584 -6.29 10.39 11.06
CA ASN A 584 -4.95 9.82 11.07
C ASN A 584 -4.15 10.51 12.18
N ASP A 585 -3.54 9.73 13.07
CA ASP A 585 -2.55 10.21 14.04
C ASP A 585 -1.18 10.24 13.35
N ILE A 586 -0.77 11.43 12.89
CA ILE A 586 0.47 11.66 12.12
C ILE A 586 1.39 12.56 12.94
N SER A 587 2.68 12.22 12.98
CA SER A 587 3.70 12.96 13.75
C SER A 587 3.71 14.46 13.38
N GLY A 588 3.25 15.29 14.31
CA GLY A 588 3.26 16.76 14.22
C GLY A 588 1.94 17.40 13.77
N ALA A 589 1.05 16.68 13.09
CA ALA A 589 -0.27 17.19 12.69
C ALA A 589 -1.27 16.06 12.46
N ASP A 590 -2.30 15.96 13.30
CA ASP A 590 -3.43 15.06 13.03
C ASP A 590 -4.18 15.50 11.77
N GLU A 591 -4.69 14.52 11.04
CA GLU A 591 -5.57 14.77 9.91
C GLU A 591 -6.92 14.10 10.07
N ILE A 592 -7.94 14.64 9.39
CA ILE A 592 -9.21 13.99 9.11
C ILE A 592 -9.32 13.88 7.59
N VAL A 593 -9.32 12.65 7.09
CA VAL A 593 -9.47 12.35 5.66
C VAL A 593 -10.89 11.85 5.37
N GLY A 594 -11.40 12.23 4.19
CA GLY A 594 -12.56 11.60 3.56
C GLY A 594 -12.06 10.70 2.44
N VAL A 595 -12.44 9.43 2.44
CA VAL A 595 -12.00 8.44 1.45
C VAL A 595 -13.22 7.91 0.70
N PRO A 596 -13.43 8.30 -0.57
CA PRO A 596 -14.53 7.83 -1.39
C PRO A 596 -14.28 6.40 -1.86
N PHE A 597 -15.34 5.59 -1.92
CA PHE A 597 -15.30 4.27 -2.56
C PHE A 597 -16.66 3.87 -3.11
N THR A 598 -16.65 2.94 -4.08
CA THR A 598 -17.86 2.40 -4.71
C THR A 598 -18.31 1.10 -4.03
N PRO A 599 -19.56 1.03 -3.50
CA PRO A 599 -20.13 -0.17 -2.88
C PRO A 599 -20.60 -1.27 -3.84
#